data_AF-A0A1Z8LY86-F1
#
_entry.id   AF-A0A1Z8LY86-F1
#
_cell.length_a   1.000
_cell.length_b   1.000
_cell.length_c   1.000
_cell.angle_alpha   90.00
_cell.angle_beta   90.00
_cell.angle_gamma   90.00
#
_symmetry.space_group_name_H-M   'P 1'
#
loop_
_entity.id
_entity.type
_entity.pdbx_description
1 polymer ?
#
loop_
_entity_poly.entity_id
_entity_poly.type
_entity_poly.pdbx_seq_one_letter_code
_entity_poly.pdbx_strand_id
1 'polypeptide(L)'
;MKLKHWFFASLSLLFTSSLSGQEAATTAPIQESQPAPTTESAQAIQRLVKDYVTAFNAANVEELASFWAKDGIFVDHATGDEVKGREALAESFRETFELHPGLKLECSTQAIRETSPTEIVEDGQAIVTRADGTVSRTLYQVQYVKKDTGWQIVRVTDNVSPSQPASGGPAAADPLSQLDWLQGEWQDKAGDSTIRMSCQRTRGGKFLSRKYTVTIGEDVRSSGLQLISWDAASQQIRSYLFDEEGTVVQATWTKDDDQWRIESVGTFGDGGQGSSTSIVTPLDEASYRVEKVKRVIDGQILPNLEPAIVVRQPE
;
A
#
# COMPACT_ATOMS: atom_id res chain seq x y z
N MET A 1 -28.79 10.05 -21.72
CA MET A 1 -28.50 11.21 -20.86
C MET A 1 -26.99 11.31 -20.68
N LYS A 2 -26.41 12.52 -20.73
CA LYS A 2 -24.97 12.78 -20.64
C LYS A 2 -24.70 13.83 -19.53
N LEU A 3 -23.42 13.97 -19.15
CA LEU A 3 -22.86 14.95 -18.19
C LEU A 3 -23.22 14.72 -16.70
N LYS A 4 -22.39 13.89 -16.04
CA LYS A 4 -22.04 13.96 -14.60
C LYS A 4 -20.71 13.23 -14.35
N HIS A 5 -19.71 13.53 -15.16
CA HIS A 5 -18.33 13.04 -15.00
C HIS A 5 -17.41 14.24 -15.10
N TRP A 6 -16.27 14.19 -14.39
CA TRP A 6 -15.37 15.31 -14.03
C TRP A 6 -15.78 16.03 -12.74
N PHE A 7 -15.08 15.73 -11.64
CA PHE A 7 -14.48 16.72 -10.73
C PHE A 7 -13.53 16.01 -9.75
N PHE A 8 -12.26 15.92 -10.11
CA PHE A 8 -11.15 15.77 -9.17
C PHE A 8 -10.07 16.75 -9.62
N ALA A 9 -9.81 17.75 -8.78
CA ALA A 9 -9.19 19.01 -9.19
C ALA A 9 -7.71 18.89 -9.61
N SER A 10 -7.37 19.52 -10.73
CA SER A 10 -6.04 20.08 -11.07
C SER A 10 -5.52 21.05 -9.97
N LEU A 11 -4.28 21.57 -9.93
CA LEU A 11 -3.51 22.34 -10.93
C LEU A 11 -2.08 22.64 -10.35
N SER A 12 -1.29 23.57 -10.89
CA SER A 12 -0.11 23.25 -11.74
C SER A 12 0.98 24.34 -11.67
N LEU A 13 2.27 23.95 -11.54
CA LEU A 13 3.48 24.72 -11.97
C LEU A 13 3.77 26.08 -11.23
N LEU A 14 4.96 26.71 -11.11
CA LEU A 14 6.34 26.68 -11.70
C LEU A 14 7.43 27.33 -10.77
N PHE A 15 8.71 26.90 -10.89
CA PHE A 15 10.01 27.58 -10.53
C PHE A 15 10.24 28.17 -9.10
N THR A 16 11.45 28.25 -8.49
CA THR A 16 12.87 28.14 -8.95
C THR A 16 13.83 27.70 -7.81
N SER A 17 14.73 26.73 -8.08
CA SER A 17 16.14 26.58 -7.60
C SER A 17 16.61 26.75 -6.12
N SER A 18 17.26 25.68 -5.62
CA SER A 18 18.55 25.67 -4.85
C SER A 18 18.54 26.02 -3.32
N LEU A 19 19.40 25.47 -2.45
CA LEU A 19 20.64 24.65 -2.60
C LEU A 19 20.97 23.77 -1.35
N SER A 20 21.45 22.53 -1.55
CA SER A 20 22.51 21.75 -0.82
C SER A 20 22.72 21.71 0.71
N GLY A 21 23.11 20.52 1.21
CA GLY A 21 24.01 20.29 2.37
C GLY A 21 23.41 19.41 3.49
N GLN A 22 23.52 18.07 3.54
CA GLN A 22 24.64 17.10 3.47
C GLN A 22 25.31 16.78 4.83
N GLU A 23 25.10 15.52 5.29
CA GLU A 23 25.89 14.67 6.23
C GLU A 23 26.19 15.19 7.68
N ALA A 24 26.24 14.35 8.72
CA ALA A 24 26.93 13.06 8.76
C ALA A 24 26.37 12.06 9.80
N ALA A 25 26.66 10.77 9.58
CA ALA A 25 26.30 9.67 10.48
C ALA A 25 27.36 9.41 11.57
N THR A 26 26.99 8.66 12.61
CA THR A 26 27.94 8.03 13.55
C THR A 26 27.40 6.68 14.01
N THR A 27 28.24 5.65 13.91
CA THR A 27 27.90 4.23 14.06
C THR A 27 27.87 3.77 15.52
N ALA A 28 26.96 2.86 15.86
CA ALA A 28 26.88 2.17 17.16
C ALA A 28 26.85 0.63 16.97
N PRO A 29 27.18 -0.19 18.00
CA PRO A 29 27.73 -1.53 17.80
C PRO A 29 26.72 -2.67 17.57
N ILE A 30 27.27 -3.80 17.12
CA ILE A 30 26.59 -4.96 16.55
C ILE A 30 25.82 -5.77 17.61
N GLN A 31 24.56 -6.08 17.31
CA GLN A 31 23.72 -7.06 18.01
C GLN A 31 23.54 -8.28 17.09
N GLU A 32 23.52 -9.50 17.65
CA GLU A 32 23.51 -10.76 16.87
C GLU A 32 22.37 -10.79 15.84
N SER A 33 22.76 -10.73 14.57
CA SER A 33 21.89 -10.71 13.41
C SER A 33 21.32 -12.10 13.13
N GLN A 34 20.04 -12.16 12.74
CA GLN A 34 19.51 -13.30 11.99
C GLN A 34 20.45 -13.63 10.82
N PRO A 35 20.68 -14.92 10.48
CA PRO A 35 21.58 -15.27 9.39
C PRO A 35 21.08 -14.62 8.09
N ALA A 36 21.94 -13.79 7.49
CA ALA A 36 21.67 -13.28 6.16
C ALA A 36 21.51 -14.47 5.20
N PRO A 37 20.52 -14.45 4.28
CA PRO A 37 20.28 -15.58 3.39
C PRO A 37 21.55 -15.90 2.60
N THR A 38 21.89 -17.19 2.51
CA THR A 38 23.02 -17.57 1.66
C THR A 38 22.70 -17.28 0.19
N THR A 39 23.72 -16.96 -0.60
CA THR A 39 23.55 -16.69 -2.04
C THR A 39 22.89 -17.86 -2.77
N GLU A 40 23.10 -19.10 -2.32
CA GLU A 40 22.46 -20.29 -2.88
C GLU A 40 20.97 -20.39 -2.51
N SER A 41 20.63 -20.21 -1.22
CA SER A 41 19.24 -20.15 -0.74
C SER A 41 18.43 -19.08 -1.50
N ALA A 42 18.97 -17.86 -1.61
CA ALA A 42 18.31 -16.75 -2.29
C ALA A 42 18.08 -17.03 -3.78
N GLN A 43 19.09 -17.60 -4.47
CA GLN A 43 18.94 -17.99 -5.88
C GLN A 43 17.93 -19.12 -6.09
N ALA A 44 17.78 -20.05 -5.15
CA ALA A 44 16.80 -21.12 -5.25
C ALA A 44 15.36 -20.57 -5.19
N ILE A 45 15.10 -19.64 -4.27
CA ILE A 45 13.78 -18.97 -4.16
C ILE A 45 13.49 -18.10 -5.39
N GLN A 46 14.45 -17.31 -5.87
CA GLN A 46 14.27 -16.52 -7.10
C GLN A 46 13.92 -17.35 -8.34
N ARG A 47 14.45 -18.59 -8.45
CA ARG A 47 14.05 -19.53 -9.51
C ARG A 47 12.62 -20.02 -9.29
N LEU A 48 12.29 -20.45 -8.07
CA LEU A 48 10.94 -20.91 -7.71
C LEU A 48 9.88 -19.84 -8.04
N VAL A 49 10.10 -18.57 -7.69
CA VAL A 49 9.19 -17.46 -8.03
C VAL A 49 9.00 -17.32 -9.55
N LYS A 50 10.08 -17.42 -10.34
CA LYS A 50 10.01 -17.35 -11.80
C LYS A 50 9.25 -18.53 -12.41
N ASP A 51 9.47 -19.72 -11.89
CA ASP A 51 8.81 -20.95 -12.37
C ASP A 51 7.32 -20.93 -11.98
N TYR A 52 6.98 -20.44 -10.78
CA TYR A 52 5.60 -20.20 -10.33
C TYR A 52 4.87 -19.20 -11.22
N VAL A 53 5.50 -18.06 -11.54
CA VAL A 53 4.95 -17.06 -12.48
C VAL A 53 4.75 -17.65 -13.87
N THR A 54 5.63 -18.55 -14.31
CA THR A 54 5.52 -19.24 -15.60
C THR A 54 4.33 -20.19 -15.63
N ALA A 55 4.17 -21.02 -14.58
CA ALA A 55 3.03 -21.92 -14.41
C ALA A 55 1.70 -21.15 -14.33
N PHE A 56 1.66 -20.03 -13.59
CA PHE A 56 0.49 -19.15 -13.51
C PHE A 56 0.11 -18.59 -14.88
N ASN A 57 1.08 -18.04 -15.60
CA ASN A 57 0.85 -17.42 -16.90
C ASN A 57 0.47 -18.42 -18.01
N ALA A 58 0.70 -19.71 -17.79
CA ALA A 58 0.24 -20.83 -18.61
C ALA A 58 -1.10 -21.44 -18.15
N ALA A 59 -1.69 -20.95 -17.05
CA ALA A 59 -2.83 -21.54 -16.34
C ALA A 59 -2.62 -23.02 -15.93
N ASN A 60 -1.36 -23.42 -15.67
CA ASN A 60 -1.01 -24.78 -15.31
C ASN A 60 -1.25 -25.05 -13.81
N VAL A 61 -2.50 -25.39 -13.48
CA VAL A 61 -2.95 -25.65 -12.09
C VAL A 61 -2.17 -26.78 -11.41
N GLU A 62 -1.81 -27.84 -12.13
CA GLU A 62 -1.08 -28.98 -11.55
C GLU A 62 0.35 -28.58 -11.13
N GLU A 63 1.02 -27.81 -11.99
CA GLU A 63 2.35 -27.28 -11.71
C GLU A 63 2.31 -26.21 -10.60
N LEU A 64 1.35 -25.29 -10.63
CA LEU A 64 1.11 -24.33 -9.55
C LEU A 64 0.96 -25.04 -8.19
N ALA A 65 0.07 -26.03 -8.12
CA ALA A 65 -0.17 -26.81 -6.91
C ALA A 65 1.07 -27.60 -6.45
N SER A 66 1.99 -27.97 -7.36
CA SER A 66 3.19 -28.72 -7.02
C SER A 66 4.19 -27.94 -6.15
N PHE A 67 4.25 -26.60 -6.30
CA PHE A 67 5.11 -25.73 -5.48
C PHE A 67 4.65 -25.63 -4.02
N TRP A 68 3.38 -25.89 -3.74
CA TRP A 68 2.81 -25.81 -2.39
C TRP A 68 3.04 -27.07 -1.58
N ALA A 69 3.28 -26.95 -0.28
CA ALA A 69 3.20 -28.07 0.65
C ALA A 69 1.78 -28.68 0.65
N LYS A 70 1.65 -29.94 1.08
CA LYS A 70 0.35 -30.66 1.09
C LYS A 70 -0.72 -29.90 1.88
N ASP A 71 -0.29 -29.32 2.99
CA ASP A 71 -1.03 -28.54 3.99
C ASP A 71 -0.83 -27.02 3.84
N GLY A 72 -0.31 -26.55 2.70
CA GLY A 72 -0.04 -25.14 2.44
C GLY A 72 -1.31 -24.26 2.53
N ILE A 73 -1.13 -23.02 2.97
CA ILE A 73 -2.24 -22.08 3.24
C ILE A 73 -2.07 -20.77 2.49
N PHE A 74 -3.04 -20.39 1.67
CA PHE A 74 -3.20 -19.01 1.17
C PHE A 74 -4.08 -18.22 2.13
N VAL A 75 -3.75 -16.96 2.38
CA VAL A 75 -4.55 -16.04 3.21
C VAL A 75 -4.61 -14.67 2.55
N ASP A 76 -5.82 -14.13 2.41
CA ASP A 76 -6.00 -12.70 2.13
C ASP A 76 -6.04 -11.92 3.45
N HIS A 77 -5.02 -11.10 3.71
CA HIS A 77 -4.95 -10.31 4.95
C HIS A 77 -5.99 -9.17 5.02
N ALA A 78 -6.58 -8.77 3.90
CA ALA A 78 -7.60 -7.72 3.87
C ALA A 78 -8.99 -8.22 4.29
N THR A 79 -9.35 -9.45 3.92
CA THR A 79 -10.65 -10.06 4.28
C THR A 79 -10.56 -11.03 5.46
N GLY A 80 -9.40 -11.66 5.65
CA GLY A 80 -9.19 -12.75 6.60
C GLY A 80 -9.55 -14.14 6.05
N ASP A 81 -9.89 -14.24 4.75
CA ASP A 81 -10.22 -15.52 4.11
C ASP A 81 -8.96 -16.41 3.97
N GLU A 82 -9.12 -17.72 4.19
CA GLU A 82 -8.03 -18.69 4.09
C GLU A 82 -8.41 -19.89 3.19
N VAL A 83 -7.55 -20.23 2.24
CA VAL A 83 -7.64 -21.48 1.43
C VAL A 83 -6.58 -22.45 1.94
N LYS A 84 -7.00 -23.64 2.39
CA LYS A 84 -6.15 -24.59 3.12
C LYS A 84 -5.98 -25.92 2.40
N GLY A 85 -4.73 -26.31 2.20
CA GLY A 85 -4.34 -27.57 1.57
C GLY A 85 -4.23 -27.47 0.05
N ARG A 86 -3.27 -28.21 -0.50
CA ARG A 86 -2.90 -28.20 -1.93
C ARG A 86 -4.09 -28.44 -2.87
N GLU A 87 -5.01 -29.32 -2.48
CA GLU A 87 -6.19 -29.66 -3.29
C GLU A 87 -7.19 -28.50 -3.39
N ALA A 88 -7.44 -27.79 -2.29
CA ALA A 88 -8.31 -26.61 -2.27
C ALA A 88 -7.68 -25.42 -3.00
N LEU A 89 -6.35 -25.24 -2.88
CA LEU A 89 -5.59 -24.25 -3.66
C LEU A 89 -5.68 -24.53 -5.16
N ALA A 90 -5.54 -25.80 -5.57
CA ALA A 90 -5.70 -26.20 -6.96
C ALA A 90 -7.10 -25.88 -7.51
N GLU A 91 -8.16 -26.12 -6.72
CA GLU A 91 -9.53 -25.77 -7.13
C GLU A 91 -9.73 -24.26 -7.24
N SER A 92 -9.25 -23.49 -6.26
CA SER A 92 -9.31 -22.02 -6.29
C SER A 92 -8.59 -21.43 -7.51
N PHE A 93 -7.48 -22.02 -7.97
CA PHE A 93 -6.85 -21.63 -9.23
C PHE A 93 -7.70 -21.97 -10.46
N ARG A 94 -8.40 -23.12 -10.50
CA ARG A 94 -9.33 -23.47 -11.61
C ARG A 94 -10.45 -22.43 -11.71
N GLU A 95 -11.17 -22.20 -10.61
CA GLU A 95 -12.24 -21.21 -10.52
C GLU A 95 -11.76 -19.83 -10.97
N THR A 96 -10.57 -19.42 -10.51
CA THR A 96 -9.95 -18.13 -10.88
C THR A 96 -9.68 -18.02 -12.39
N PHE A 97 -9.12 -19.05 -13.03
CA PHE A 97 -8.84 -19.03 -14.46
C PHE A 97 -10.10 -19.17 -15.33
N GLU A 98 -11.13 -19.85 -14.85
CA GLU A 98 -12.45 -19.93 -15.51
C GLU A 98 -13.21 -18.59 -15.45
N LEU A 99 -13.22 -17.94 -14.29
CA LEU A 99 -13.84 -16.62 -14.10
C LEU A 99 -13.08 -15.49 -14.79
N HIS A 100 -11.76 -15.61 -14.92
CA HIS A 100 -10.88 -14.58 -15.45
C HIS A 100 -9.90 -15.17 -16.50
N PRO A 101 -10.40 -15.56 -17.69
CA PRO A 101 -9.55 -16.08 -18.75
C PRO A 101 -8.54 -15.03 -19.21
N GLY A 102 -7.29 -15.47 -19.43
CA GLY A 102 -6.20 -14.60 -19.91
C GLY A 102 -5.51 -13.76 -18.84
N LEU A 103 -5.76 -14.02 -17.54
CA LEU A 103 -4.97 -13.44 -16.44
C LEU A 103 -3.45 -13.57 -16.67
N LYS A 104 -2.71 -12.54 -16.27
CA LYS A 104 -1.26 -12.53 -16.19
C LYS A 104 -0.76 -12.09 -14.83
N LEU A 105 0.28 -12.74 -14.35
CA LEU A 105 0.98 -12.45 -13.11
C LEU A 105 2.42 -12.02 -13.42
N GLU A 106 2.88 -10.99 -12.74
CA GLU A 106 4.29 -10.63 -12.59
C GLU A 106 4.61 -10.56 -11.10
N CYS A 107 5.74 -11.13 -10.66
CA CYS A 107 6.19 -11.04 -9.27
C CYS A 107 7.57 -10.38 -9.18
N SER A 108 7.74 -9.55 -8.15
CA SER A 108 8.96 -8.81 -7.83
C SER A 108 9.35 -9.10 -6.39
N THR A 109 10.34 -9.97 -6.19
CA THR A 109 10.93 -10.24 -4.88
C THR A 109 11.64 -8.99 -4.35
N GLN A 110 11.23 -8.49 -3.18
CA GLN A 110 11.82 -7.31 -2.52
C GLN A 110 12.86 -7.71 -1.47
N ALA A 111 12.56 -8.73 -0.68
CA ALA A 111 13.44 -9.22 0.38
C ALA A 111 13.35 -10.74 0.50
N ILE A 112 14.48 -11.35 0.89
CA ILE A 112 14.57 -12.76 1.27
C ILE A 112 15.25 -12.80 2.64
N ARG A 113 14.71 -13.57 3.58
CA ARG A 113 15.27 -13.80 4.92
C ARG A 113 15.30 -15.30 5.21
N GLU A 114 16.46 -15.85 5.52
CA GLU A 114 16.60 -17.23 5.97
C GLU A 114 16.35 -17.25 7.49
N THR A 115 15.24 -17.83 7.93
CA THR A 115 14.87 -17.91 9.36
C THR A 115 15.48 -19.13 10.03
N SER A 116 15.73 -20.19 9.25
CA SER A 116 16.52 -21.35 9.65
C SER A 116 17.09 -22.05 8.40
N PRO A 117 18.02 -23.03 8.52
CA PRO A 117 18.56 -23.78 7.37
C PRO A 117 17.50 -24.53 6.53
N THR A 118 16.26 -24.61 7.03
CA THR A 118 15.12 -25.25 6.37
C THR A 118 13.93 -24.31 6.18
N GLU A 119 14.04 -23.02 6.49
CA GLU A 119 12.93 -22.06 6.42
C GLU A 119 13.37 -20.70 5.85
N ILE A 120 12.62 -20.19 4.89
CA ILE A 120 12.84 -18.87 4.29
C ILE A 120 11.53 -18.09 4.25
N VAL A 121 11.61 -16.79 4.50
CA VAL A 121 10.55 -15.82 4.24
C VAL A 121 10.95 -14.92 3.09
N GLU A 122 10.08 -14.78 2.09
CA GLU A 122 10.17 -13.78 1.03
C GLU A 122 9.08 -12.73 1.23
N ASP A 123 9.39 -11.45 1.02
CA ASP A 123 8.36 -10.46 0.73
C ASP A 123 8.55 -9.95 -0.71
N GLY A 124 7.44 -9.68 -1.38
CA GLY A 124 7.44 -9.20 -2.75
C GLY A 124 6.18 -8.45 -3.14
N GLN A 125 6.14 -8.05 -4.40
CA GLN A 125 4.98 -7.43 -5.03
C GLN A 125 4.50 -8.29 -6.20
N ALA A 126 3.23 -8.66 -6.18
CA ALA A 126 2.52 -9.23 -7.30
C ALA A 126 1.81 -8.12 -8.09
N ILE A 127 1.85 -8.21 -9.42
CA ILE A 127 1.06 -7.42 -10.35
C ILE A 127 0.21 -8.39 -11.15
N VAL A 128 -1.12 -8.25 -11.07
CA VAL A 128 -2.08 -9.10 -11.77
C VAL A 128 -2.81 -8.29 -12.82
N THR A 129 -2.68 -8.69 -14.09
CA THR A 129 -3.31 -8.03 -15.24
C THR A 129 -4.41 -8.92 -15.82
N ARG A 130 -5.62 -8.39 -15.96
CA ARG A 130 -6.76 -9.03 -16.64
C ARG A 130 -6.73 -8.79 -18.15
N ALA A 131 -7.48 -9.59 -18.91
CA ALA A 131 -7.53 -9.50 -20.37
C ALA A 131 -8.09 -8.17 -20.93
N ASP A 132 -8.83 -7.41 -20.11
CA ASP A 132 -9.31 -6.05 -20.41
C ASP A 132 -8.24 -4.96 -20.18
N GLY A 133 -7.07 -5.32 -19.64
CA GLY A 133 -6.01 -4.40 -19.24
C GLY A 133 -6.12 -3.88 -17.81
N THR A 134 -7.11 -4.31 -17.03
CA THR A 134 -7.24 -3.95 -15.61
C THR A 134 -6.08 -4.54 -14.81
N VAL A 135 -5.34 -3.69 -14.08
CA VAL A 135 -4.18 -4.09 -13.27
C VAL A 135 -4.48 -3.97 -11.77
N SER A 136 -4.29 -5.06 -11.03
CA SER A 136 -4.18 -5.06 -9.57
C SER A 136 -2.72 -5.13 -9.13
N ARG A 137 -2.39 -4.58 -7.96
CA ARG A 137 -1.08 -4.73 -7.31
C ARG A 137 -1.27 -5.12 -5.86
N THR A 138 -0.56 -6.15 -5.43
CA THR A 138 -0.66 -6.73 -4.09
C THR A 138 0.75 -6.91 -3.54
N LEU A 139 0.98 -6.52 -2.29
CA LEU A 139 2.18 -6.93 -1.55
C LEU A 139 1.91 -8.30 -0.93
N TYR A 140 2.85 -9.23 -1.08
CA TYR A 140 2.73 -10.59 -0.58
C TYR A 140 3.90 -10.94 0.34
N GLN A 141 3.68 -11.87 1.26
CA GLN A 141 4.72 -12.60 1.98
C GLN A 141 4.55 -14.09 1.73
N VAL A 142 5.65 -14.76 1.38
CA VAL A 142 5.71 -16.21 1.21
C VAL A 142 6.60 -16.83 2.27
N GLN A 143 6.15 -17.93 2.86
CA GLN A 143 6.93 -18.76 3.76
C GLN A 143 7.23 -20.09 3.05
N TYR A 144 8.51 -20.44 3.00
CA TYR A 144 9.03 -21.63 2.36
C TYR A 144 9.64 -22.58 3.39
N VAL A 145 9.41 -23.88 3.21
CA VAL A 145 10.10 -24.94 3.97
C VAL A 145 10.87 -25.85 3.02
N LYS A 146 12.11 -26.17 3.38
CA LYS A 146 12.95 -27.14 2.67
C LYS A 146 12.53 -28.56 3.03
N LYS A 147 12.13 -29.35 2.04
CA LYS A 147 11.84 -30.79 2.14
C LYS A 147 12.85 -31.56 1.28
N ASP A 148 12.82 -32.90 1.37
CA ASP A 148 13.67 -33.78 0.55
C ASP A 148 13.46 -33.58 -0.96
N THR A 149 12.28 -33.08 -1.36
CA THR A 149 11.91 -32.75 -2.74
C THR A 149 12.26 -31.32 -3.16
N GLY A 150 12.94 -30.54 -2.30
CA GLY A 150 13.24 -29.11 -2.51
C GLY A 150 12.40 -28.18 -1.65
N TRP A 151 12.45 -26.88 -1.97
CA TRP A 151 11.66 -25.85 -1.28
C TRP A 151 10.18 -25.94 -1.67
N GLN A 152 9.29 -25.82 -0.68
CA GLN A 152 7.84 -25.78 -0.88
C GLN A 152 7.22 -24.59 -0.15
N ILE A 153 6.22 -23.97 -0.78
CA ILE A 153 5.41 -22.90 -0.20
C ILE A 153 4.51 -23.51 0.89
N VAL A 154 4.70 -23.12 2.15
CA VAL A 154 3.81 -23.50 3.26
C VAL A 154 2.75 -22.43 3.54
N ARG A 155 3.05 -21.16 3.26
CA ARG A 155 2.08 -20.08 3.39
C ARG A 155 2.33 -18.98 2.36
N VAL A 156 1.27 -18.47 1.75
CA VAL A 156 1.26 -17.12 1.15
C VAL A 156 0.28 -16.29 1.97
N THR A 157 0.66 -15.06 2.26
CA THR A 157 -0.26 -14.05 2.79
C THR A 157 -0.23 -12.86 1.84
N ASP A 158 -1.35 -12.60 1.18
CA ASP A 158 -1.56 -11.45 0.30
C ASP A 158 -2.08 -10.26 1.12
N ASN A 159 -1.96 -9.05 0.55
CA ASN A 159 -2.30 -7.78 1.22
C ASN A 159 -1.49 -7.52 2.51
N VAL A 160 -0.28 -8.09 2.61
CA VAL A 160 0.63 -7.80 3.73
C VAL A 160 1.24 -6.40 3.60
N SER A 161 1.58 -5.81 4.73
CA SER A 161 2.40 -4.61 4.77
C SER A 161 3.85 -4.94 4.42
N PRO A 162 4.60 -4.01 3.80
CA PRO A 162 6.02 -4.23 3.57
C PRO A 162 6.73 -4.35 4.92
N SER A 163 7.47 -5.44 5.13
CA SER A 163 8.16 -5.66 6.40
C SER A 163 9.27 -4.62 6.58
N GLN A 164 9.00 -3.58 7.37
CA GLN A 164 10.03 -2.64 7.78
C GLN A 164 11.07 -3.44 8.60
N PRO A 165 12.37 -3.39 8.25
CA PRO A 165 13.38 -4.13 9.01
C PRO A 165 13.32 -3.66 10.47
N ALA A 166 13.14 -4.62 11.38
CA ALA A 166 12.91 -4.38 12.81
C ALA A 166 14.12 -3.67 13.44
N SER A 167 14.10 -2.34 13.36
CA SER A 167 15.11 -1.48 13.95
C SER A 167 14.90 -1.50 15.46
N GLY A 168 15.71 -2.32 16.14
CA GLY A 168 15.64 -2.50 17.59
C GLY A 168 15.85 -1.18 18.32
N GLY A 169 14.74 -0.58 18.77
CA GLY A 169 14.70 0.61 19.63
C GLY A 169 13.88 0.33 20.89
N PRO A 170 14.19 0.98 22.02
CA PRO A 170 13.53 0.68 23.28
C PRO A 170 12.04 1.09 23.27
N ALA A 171 11.21 0.22 23.85
CA ALA A 171 9.86 0.47 24.36
C ALA A 171 9.05 1.62 23.71
N ALA A 172 8.48 1.34 22.53
CA ALA A 172 7.28 2.00 21.99
C ALA A 172 7.24 3.54 22.02
N ALA A 173 8.02 4.18 21.14
CA ALA A 173 7.60 5.46 20.58
C ALA A 173 6.19 5.30 19.97
N ASP A 174 5.28 6.25 20.22
CA ASP A 174 3.92 6.17 19.68
C ASP A 174 3.98 6.22 18.14
N PRO A 175 3.53 5.20 17.40
CA PRO A 175 3.79 5.13 15.96
C PRO A 175 3.16 6.28 15.15
N LEU A 176 2.10 6.90 15.66
CA LEU A 176 1.46 8.07 15.05
C LEU A 176 2.22 9.38 15.30
N SER A 177 3.22 9.41 16.20
CA SER A 177 3.99 10.64 16.47
C SER A 177 4.71 11.19 15.25
N GLN A 178 5.05 10.32 14.29
CA GLN A 178 5.62 10.72 12.99
C GLN A 178 4.65 11.53 12.11
N LEU A 179 3.38 11.60 12.50
CA LEU A 179 2.31 12.39 11.87
C LEU A 179 1.80 13.53 12.76
N ASP A 180 2.43 13.80 13.92
CA ASP A 180 1.98 14.89 14.81
C ASP A 180 2.05 16.27 14.14
N TRP A 181 2.94 16.45 13.15
CA TRP A 181 3.01 17.65 12.31
C TRP A 181 1.70 17.95 11.57
N LEU A 182 0.87 16.94 11.25
CA LEU A 182 -0.43 17.12 10.59
C LEU A 182 -1.47 17.79 11.49
N GLN A 183 -1.30 17.81 12.82
CA GLN A 183 -2.29 18.40 13.73
C GLN A 183 -2.42 19.92 13.49
N GLY A 184 -3.60 20.48 13.68
CA GLY A 184 -3.94 21.89 13.43
C GLY A 184 -4.82 22.12 12.20
N GLU A 185 -5.00 23.40 11.84
CA GLU A 185 -5.80 23.85 10.70
C GLU A 185 -4.95 24.06 9.44
N TRP A 186 -5.49 23.68 8.28
CA TRP A 186 -4.78 23.64 7.01
C TRP A 186 -5.67 24.09 5.85
N GLN A 187 -5.06 24.72 4.85
CA GLN A 187 -5.77 25.14 3.64
C GLN A 187 -4.92 24.90 2.39
N ASP A 188 -5.57 24.37 1.35
CA ASP A 188 -5.12 24.44 -0.04
C ASP A 188 -6.08 25.37 -0.80
N LYS A 189 -5.56 26.15 -1.76
CA LYS A 189 -6.35 27.08 -2.56
C LYS A 189 -5.80 27.20 -3.98
N ALA A 190 -6.61 26.81 -4.95
CA ALA A 190 -6.30 26.86 -6.36
C ALA A 190 -7.47 27.50 -7.12
N GLY A 191 -7.28 28.74 -7.61
CA GLY A 191 -8.32 29.50 -8.30
C GLY A 191 -9.52 29.82 -7.39
N ASP A 192 -10.71 29.37 -7.80
CA ASP A 192 -11.97 29.45 -7.05
C ASP A 192 -12.20 28.25 -6.10
N SER A 193 -11.37 27.21 -6.19
CA SER A 193 -11.39 26.06 -5.29
C SER A 193 -10.59 26.33 -4.01
N THR A 194 -11.18 26.02 -2.86
CA THR A 194 -10.52 26.05 -1.55
C THR A 194 -10.82 24.75 -0.81
N ILE A 195 -9.79 24.08 -0.32
CA ILE A 195 -9.91 22.91 0.57
C ILE A 195 -9.45 23.35 1.95
N ARG A 196 -10.32 23.27 2.96
CA ARG A 196 -9.98 23.45 4.37
C ARG A 196 -9.93 22.10 5.07
N MET A 197 -8.95 21.88 5.93
CA MET A 197 -8.83 20.66 6.73
C MET A 197 -8.46 20.99 8.17
N SER A 198 -9.21 20.44 9.12
CA SER A 198 -8.83 20.43 10.54
C SER A 198 -8.30 19.06 10.90
N CYS A 199 -7.25 18.97 11.72
CA CYS A 199 -6.68 17.70 12.16
C CYS A 199 -6.37 17.74 13.65
N GLN A 200 -6.89 16.77 14.40
CA GLN A 200 -6.75 16.72 15.86
C GLN A 200 -6.54 15.29 16.34
N ARG A 201 -5.76 15.12 17.41
CA ARG A 201 -5.62 13.84 18.09
C ARG A 201 -6.92 13.47 18.81
N THR A 202 -7.41 12.23 18.66
CA THR A 202 -8.62 11.81 19.36
C THR A 202 -8.37 11.58 20.85
N ARG A 203 -9.45 11.55 21.65
CA ARG A 203 -9.38 11.09 23.04
C ARG A 203 -8.72 9.70 23.10
N GLY A 204 -7.72 9.56 23.98
CA GLY A 204 -6.90 8.34 24.10
C GLY A 204 -5.68 8.28 23.18
N GLY A 205 -5.50 9.24 22.25
CA GLY A 205 -4.29 9.42 21.46
C GLY A 205 -4.03 8.41 20.34
N LYS A 206 -4.88 7.39 20.17
CA LYS A 206 -4.69 6.28 19.23
C LYS A 206 -5.18 6.52 17.80
N PHE A 207 -5.79 7.67 17.55
CA PHE A 207 -6.17 8.11 16.21
C PHE A 207 -5.85 9.60 16.03
N LEU A 208 -5.54 10.00 14.80
CA LEU A 208 -5.74 11.36 14.32
C LEU A 208 -7.10 11.41 13.62
N SER A 209 -7.91 12.40 13.93
CA SER A 209 -9.17 12.70 13.25
C SER A 209 -8.97 13.96 12.43
N ARG A 210 -9.07 13.82 11.12
CA ARG A 210 -8.95 14.92 10.17
C ARG A 210 -10.28 15.13 9.45
N LYS A 211 -10.86 16.31 9.53
CA LYS A 211 -12.04 16.67 8.73
C LYS A 211 -11.60 17.50 7.54
N TYR A 212 -12.40 17.49 6.47
CA TYR A 212 -12.18 18.39 5.34
C TYR A 212 -13.48 18.96 4.80
N THR A 213 -13.36 20.11 4.12
CA THR A 213 -14.41 20.73 3.32
C THR A 213 -13.79 21.29 2.05
N VAL A 214 -14.38 20.96 0.90
CA VAL A 214 -14.06 21.49 -0.41
C VAL A 214 -15.14 22.48 -0.81
N THR A 215 -14.73 23.71 -1.12
CA THR A 215 -15.61 24.78 -1.61
C THR A 215 -15.14 25.21 -3.00
N ILE A 216 -16.06 25.39 -3.95
CA ILE A 216 -15.78 25.97 -5.26
C ILE A 216 -16.71 27.17 -5.45
N GLY A 217 -16.11 28.37 -5.54
CA GLY A 217 -16.86 29.62 -5.44
C GLY A 217 -17.45 29.79 -4.03
N GLU A 218 -18.77 29.86 -3.93
CA GLU A 218 -19.52 29.91 -2.66
C GLU A 218 -20.13 28.54 -2.28
N ASP A 219 -20.12 27.57 -3.18
CA ASP A 219 -20.75 26.26 -2.99
C ASP A 219 -19.81 25.30 -2.25
N VAL A 220 -20.27 24.69 -1.15
CA VAL A 220 -19.65 23.47 -0.61
C VAL A 220 -19.92 22.32 -1.58
N ARG A 221 -18.84 21.64 -2.00
CA ARG A 221 -18.89 20.57 -3.02
C ARG A 221 -18.62 19.18 -2.46
N SER A 222 -17.93 19.08 -1.32
CA SER A 222 -17.71 17.82 -0.61
C SER A 222 -17.19 18.13 0.80
N SER A 223 -17.62 17.34 1.77
CA SER A 223 -17.09 17.35 3.14
C SER A 223 -17.00 15.93 3.69
N GLY A 224 -16.07 15.71 4.61
CA GLY A 224 -15.82 14.37 5.12
C GLY A 224 -14.90 14.30 6.34
N LEU A 225 -14.72 13.06 6.81
CA LEU A 225 -13.93 12.67 7.97
C LEU A 225 -12.93 11.58 7.57
N GLN A 226 -11.66 11.81 7.87
CA GLN A 226 -10.61 10.82 7.85
C GLN A 226 -10.20 10.45 9.30
N LEU A 227 -10.09 9.16 9.58
CA LEU A 227 -9.44 8.62 10.78
C LEU A 227 -8.12 7.97 10.37
N ILE A 228 -7.03 8.31 11.04
CA ILE A 228 -5.68 7.77 10.82
C ILE A 228 -5.23 7.07 12.09
N SER A 229 -4.79 5.81 12.01
CA SER A 229 -4.42 4.98 13.16
C SER A 229 -3.22 4.09 12.88
N TRP A 230 -2.52 3.70 13.94
CA TRP A 230 -1.62 2.55 13.89
C TRP A 230 -2.44 1.25 13.89
N ASP A 231 -2.27 0.43 12.86
CA ASP A 231 -2.70 -0.95 12.84
C ASP A 231 -1.57 -1.81 13.43
N ALA A 232 -1.85 -2.43 14.58
CA ALA A 232 -0.88 -3.26 15.29
C ALA A 232 -0.70 -4.65 14.69
N ALA A 233 -1.65 -5.14 13.88
CA ALA A 233 -1.53 -6.43 13.20
C ALA A 233 -0.64 -6.30 11.96
N SER A 234 -0.88 -5.25 11.16
CA SER A 234 -0.08 -4.97 9.95
C SER A 234 1.18 -4.12 10.19
N GLN A 235 1.42 -3.70 11.44
CA GLN A 235 2.54 -2.83 11.85
C GLN A 235 2.71 -1.59 10.96
N GLN A 236 1.61 -0.91 10.69
CA GLN A 236 1.53 0.14 9.68
C GLN A 236 0.58 1.26 10.12
N ILE A 237 0.77 2.48 9.59
CA ILE A 237 -0.27 3.52 9.66
C ILE A 237 -1.32 3.27 8.56
N ARG A 238 -2.59 3.16 8.96
CA ARG A 238 -3.75 3.06 8.08
C ARG A 238 -4.65 4.27 8.25
N SER A 239 -5.45 4.58 7.22
CA SER A 239 -6.55 5.53 7.39
C SER A 239 -7.80 5.12 6.65
N TYR A 240 -8.95 5.51 7.19
CA TYR A 240 -10.25 5.44 6.53
C TYR A 240 -10.78 6.85 6.34
N LEU A 241 -11.32 7.17 5.17
CA LEU A 241 -12.01 8.42 4.86
C LEU A 241 -13.45 8.12 4.46
N PHE A 242 -14.36 8.94 4.97
CA PHE A 242 -15.80 8.91 4.74
C PHE A 242 -16.25 10.31 4.29
N ASP A 243 -17.13 10.41 3.31
CA ASP A 243 -17.75 11.67 2.89
C ASP A 243 -19.28 11.65 3.04
N GLU A 244 -19.91 12.80 2.81
CA GLU A 244 -21.36 12.98 2.90
C GLU A 244 -22.16 12.31 1.77
N GLU A 245 -21.51 11.93 0.66
CA GLU A 245 -22.14 11.20 -0.45
C GLU A 245 -22.15 9.68 -0.20
N GLY A 246 -21.48 9.20 0.85
CA GLY A 246 -21.40 7.79 1.22
C GLY A 246 -20.15 7.09 0.70
N THR A 247 -19.16 7.83 0.20
CA THR A 247 -17.87 7.26 -0.19
C THR A 247 -17.14 6.69 1.03
N VAL A 248 -16.53 5.52 0.88
CA VAL A 248 -15.61 4.92 1.84
C VAL A 248 -14.28 4.65 1.15
N VAL A 249 -13.22 5.31 1.60
CA VAL A 249 -11.83 5.09 1.14
C VAL A 249 -11.03 4.48 2.29
N GLN A 250 -10.29 3.40 2.01
CA GLN A 250 -9.24 2.88 2.89
C GLN A 250 -7.87 3.17 2.29
N ALA A 251 -6.87 3.42 3.13
CA ALA A 251 -5.53 3.75 2.68
C ALA A 251 -4.40 3.22 3.57
N THR A 252 -3.31 2.84 2.91
CA THR A 252 -2.04 2.38 3.47
C THR A 252 -1.01 3.50 3.42
N TRP A 253 -0.36 3.80 4.55
CA TRP A 253 0.69 4.83 4.63
C TRP A 253 2.06 4.16 4.82
N THR A 254 2.95 4.39 3.85
CA THR A 254 4.36 3.97 3.88
C THR A 254 5.22 5.22 3.95
N LYS A 255 6.26 5.19 4.79
CA LYS A 255 7.24 6.27 4.86
C LYS A 255 8.41 5.96 3.93
N ASP A 256 8.59 6.80 2.93
CA ASP A 256 9.69 6.74 1.97
C ASP A 256 10.61 7.93 2.31
N ASP A 257 11.68 7.70 3.06
CA ASP A 257 12.60 8.73 3.57
C ASP A 257 11.90 9.89 4.33
N ASP A 258 11.80 11.07 3.71
CA ASP A 258 11.20 12.30 4.25
C ASP A 258 9.71 12.47 3.89
N GLN A 259 9.17 11.63 3.01
CA GLN A 259 7.81 11.72 2.48
C GLN A 259 6.95 10.49 2.83
N TRP A 260 5.64 10.66 2.72
CA TRP A 260 4.64 9.61 2.93
C TRP A 260 3.98 9.22 1.61
N ARG A 261 4.13 7.96 1.22
CA ARG A 261 3.34 7.33 0.17
C ARG A 261 2.05 6.81 0.78
N ILE A 262 0.91 7.25 0.24
CA ILE A 262 -0.42 6.88 0.71
C ILE A 262 -1.15 6.20 -0.44
N GLU A 263 -1.28 4.88 -0.39
CA GLU A 263 -2.00 4.10 -1.41
C GLU A 263 -3.43 3.86 -0.96
N SER A 264 -4.38 4.36 -1.75
CA SER A 264 -5.80 4.43 -1.40
C SER A 264 -6.66 3.66 -2.40
N VAL A 265 -7.64 2.93 -1.89
CA VAL A 265 -8.75 2.33 -2.66
C VAL A 265 -10.08 2.67 -1.98
N GLY A 266 -11.14 2.86 -2.75
CA GLY A 266 -12.44 3.18 -2.18
C GLY A 266 -13.62 2.90 -3.08
N THR A 267 -14.79 2.89 -2.45
CA THR A 267 -16.10 2.70 -3.07
C THR A 267 -16.90 3.99 -2.88
N PHE A 268 -17.48 4.54 -3.94
CA PHE A 268 -18.31 5.75 -3.91
C PHE A 268 -19.75 5.42 -3.50
N GLY A 269 -20.55 6.44 -3.18
CA GLY A 269 -21.95 6.27 -2.77
C GLY A 269 -22.87 5.62 -3.81
N ASP A 270 -22.50 5.64 -5.09
CA ASP A 270 -23.22 4.97 -6.19
C ASP A 270 -22.74 3.52 -6.45
N GLY A 271 -21.75 3.04 -5.68
CA GLY A 271 -21.13 1.73 -5.82
C GLY A 271 -19.96 1.68 -6.81
N GLY A 272 -19.62 2.79 -7.49
CA GLY A 272 -18.41 2.91 -8.30
C GLY A 272 -17.14 2.75 -7.45
N GLN A 273 -16.01 2.45 -8.10
CA GLN A 273 -14.74 2.17 -7.43
C GLN A 273 -13.62 3.07 -7.93
N GLY A 274 -12.71 3.43 -7.03
CA GLY A 274 -11.55 4.24 -7.38
C GLY A 274 -10.30 3.91 -6.58
N SER A 275 -9.15 4.27 -7.14
CA SER A 275 -7.85 4.16 -6.49
C SER A 275 -6.93 5.33 -6.84
N SER A 276 -5.95 5.58 -5.97
CA SER A 276 -4.89 6.57 -6.20
C SER A 276 -3.73 6.40 -5.24
N THR A 277 -2.53 6.78 -5.65
CA THR A 277 -1.42 7.02 -4.73
C THR A 277 -1.27 8.52 -4.48
N SER A 278 -1.32 8.96 -3.22
CA SER A 278 -0.83 10.28 -2.84
C SER A 278 0.63 10.19 -2.39
N ILE A 279 1.40 11.24 -2.64
CA ILE A 279 2.74 11.44 -2.08
C ILE A 279 2.69 12.73 -1.28
N VAL A 280 3.05 12.68 0.00
CA VAL A 280 2.92 13.79 0.95
C VAL A 280 4.28 14.09 1.57
N THR A 281 4.86 15.23 1.21
CA THR A 281 6.18 15.66 1.67
C THR A 281 6.00 16.85 2.61
N PRO A 282 6.28 16.73 3.92
CA PRO A 282 6.41 17.88 4.81
C PRO A 282 7.53 18.79 4.28
N LEU A 283 7.29 20.10 4.22
CA LEU A 283 8.30 21.06 3.75
C LEU A 283 8.88 21.83 4.94
N ASP A 284 8.01 22.32 5.82
CA ASP A 284 8.34 23.02 7.04
C ASP A 284 7.18 22.92 8.06
N GLU A 285 7.26 23.61 9.20
CA GLU A 285 6.19 23.59 10.21
C GLU A 285 4.86 24.15 9.70
N ALA A 286 4.88 25.01 8.68
CA ALA A 286 3.73 25.74 8.15
C ALA A 286 3.22 25.22 6.80
N SER A 287 3.91 24.27 6.16
CA SER A 287 3.53 23.79 4.82
C SER A 287 3.93 22.34 4.52
N TYR A 288 3.12 21.69 3.68
CA TYR A 288 3.44 20.40 3.08
C TYR A 288 2.96 20.32 1.62
N ARG A 289 3.67 19.53 0.83
CA ARG A 289 3.36 19.26 -0.58
C ARG A 289 2.55 17.98 -0.70
N VAL A 290 1.55 17.96 -1.58
CA VAL A 290 0.77 16.77 -1.93
C VAL A 290 0.77 16.57 -3.45
N GLU A 291 1.17 15.40 -3.89
CA GLU A 291 0.98 14.92 -5.27
C GLU A 291 -0.05 13.80 -5.28
N LYS A 292 -0.87 13.68 -6.33
CA LYS A 292 -1.82 12.57 -6.47
C LYS A 292 -1.71 11.91 -7.85
N VAL A 293 -1.17 10.71 -7.86
CA VAL A 293 -0.75 9.96 -9.05
C VAL A 293 -1.44 8.59 -9.13
N LYS A 294 -1.23 7.86 -10.24
CA LYS A 294 -1.76 6.49 -10.45
C LYS A 294 -3.27 6.40 -10.19
N ARG A 295 -4.04 7.35 -10.71
CA ARG A 295 -5.46 7.52 -10.43
C ARG A 295 -6.31 6.62 -11.33
N VAL A 296 -7.26 5.90 -10.76
CA VAL A 296 -8.23 5.07 -11.49
C VAL A 296 -9.63 5.34 -10.93
N ILE A 297 -10.64 5.42 -11.80
CA ILE A 297 -12.07 5.44 -11.46
C ILE A 297 -12.79 4.51 -12.44
N ASP A 298 -13.51 3.50 -11.94
CA ASP A 298 -14.26 2.50 -12.71
C ASP A 298 -13.46 1.90 -13.87
N GLY A 299 -12.21 1.51 -13.58
CA GLY A 299 -11.25 0.98 -14.55
C GLY A 299 -10.58 2.03 -15.45
N GLN A 300 -11.07 3.27 -15.50
CA GLN A 300 -10.50 4.34 -16.31
C GLN A 300 -9.31 5.00 -15.61
N ILE A 301 -8.14 4.96 -16.24
CA ILE A 301 -6.94 5.67 -15.79
C ILE A 301 -7.14 7.17 -16.01
N LEU A 302 -6.96 7.96 -14.95
CA LEU A 302 -7.03 9.42 -14.98
C LEU A 302 -5.62 10.02 -14.94
N PRO A 303 -5.41 11.21 -15.55
CA PRO A 303 -4.15 11.94 -15.44
C PRO A 303 -3.72 12.14 -13.98
N ASN A 304 -2.42 12.13 -13.73
CA ASN A 304 -1.87 12.61 -12.46
C ASN A 304 -2.36 14.03 -12.21
N LEU A 305 -2.71 14.33 -10.96
CA LEU A 305 -2.91 15.69 -10.52
C LEU A 305 -1.55 16.31 -10.23
N GLU A 306 -1.52 17.62 -10.34
CA GLU A 306 -0.31 18.38 -10.12
C GLU A 306 -0.09 18.69 -8.64
N PRO A 307 1.15 19.05 -8.23
CA PRO A 307 1.49 19.18 -6.83
C PRO A 307 0.81 20.39 -6.19
N ALA A 308 0.00 20.15 -5.16
CA ALA A 308 -0.57 21.19 -4.32
C ALA A 308 0.36 21.50 -3.14
N ILE A 309 0.35 22.75 -2.67
CA ILE A 309 1.01 23.17 -1.43
C ILE A 309 -0.09 23.51 -0.42
N VAL A 310 -0.15 22.72 0.65
CA VAL A 310 -1.10 22.92 1.74
C VAL A 310 -0.43 23.76 2.82
N VAL A 311 -1.06 24.85 3.22
CA VAL A 311 -0.51 25.85 4.14
C VAL A 311 -1.29 25.88 5.45
N ARG A 312 -0.58 25.83 6.57
CA ARG A 312 -1.14 25.92 7.92
C ARG A 312 -1.85 27.24 8.09
N GLN A 313 -3.04 27.22 8.66
CA GLN A 313 -3.78 28.43 9.01
C GLN A 313 -3.45 28.83 10.46
N PRO A 314 -3.42 30.14 10.77
CA PRO A 314 -3.36 30.59 12.16
C PRO A 314 -4.64 30.17 12.90
N GLU A 315 -4.51 29.92 14.20
CA GLU A 315 -5.63 29.71 15.14
C GLU A 315 -6.45 31.00 15.37
#